data_AF-A0A7J8EM13-F1
#
_entry.id   AF-A0A7J8EM13-F1
#
_cell.length_a   1.000
_cell.length_b   1.000
_cell.length_c   1.000
_cell.angle_alpha   90.00
_cell.angle_beta   90.00
_cell.angle_gamma   90.00
#
_symmetry.space_group_name_H-M   'P 1'
#
loop_
_entity.id
_entity.type
_entity.pdbx_description
1 polymer ?
#
loop_
_entity_poly.entity_id
_entity_poly.type
_entity_poly.pdbx_seq_one_letter_code
_entity_poly.pdbx_strand_id
1 'polypeptide(L)'
;MAVQCDKDSVIMREFFMLSYKLSQFCPSDQMVLIAQKTCLLMASAVDLEQGKKASTPFEQTMLLNRALDQIHKCREIWNLLKETGDFSNDPCEKLLLLYEFEVKAKKNDPSLDTFLESVWQEPNVESKTLEMIASLAMETPACYPSIALKALKRALSLHKVKESVNILKYSQCVHNLINLLVPDRAPGEELCPLEEILGYFEDAVSFISQHEGYPEMEVLWLMIKSWNVGIFMYSTRKFVTAEKWCGLAMRFLDHLGSLKRNYETQMNFLYNKLAEALHKNESSVFHEE
;
A
#
# COMPACT_ATOMS: atom_id res chain seq x y z
N MET A 1 -5.29 27.80 1.58
CA MET A 1 -4.72 28.75 2.58
C MET A 1 -4.94 28.31 4.02
N ALA A 2 -6.13 27.82 4.43
CA ALA A 2 -6.34 27.36 5.82
C ALA A 2 -5.41 26.18 6.20
N VAL A 3 -5.35 25.12 5.37
CA VAL A 3 -4.60 23.86 5.63
C VAL A 3 -3.08 24.02 5.80
N GLN A 4 -2.52 25.22 5.59
CA GLN A 4 -1.10 25.52 5.79
C GLN A 4 -0.80 26.17 7.15
N CYS A 5 -1.81 26.40 7.99
CA CYS A 5 -1.61 26.91 9.34
C CYS A 5 -1.34 25.75 10.31
N ASP A 6 -0.08 25.32 10.39
CA ASP A 6 0.36 24.30 11.37
C ASP A 6 0.08 24.69 12.83
N LYS A 7 -0.23 25.97 13.08
CA LYS A 7 -0.29 26.53 14.43
C LYS A 7 -1.59 26.26 15.18
N ASP A 8 -2.68 25.85 14.51
CA ASP A 8 -3.87 25.36 15.23
C ASP A 8 -4.86 24.59 14.35
N SER A 9 -4.63 23.28 14.19
CA SER A 9 -5.56 22.40 13.44
C SER A 9 -6.94 22.31 14.10
N VAL A 10 -7.03 22.47 15.43
CA VAL A 10 -8.29 22.45 16.17
C VAL A 10 -9.15 23.65 15.80
N ILE A 11 -8.57 24.86 15.78
CA ILE A 11 -9.29 26.07 15.35
C ILE A 11 -9.81 25.93 13.92
N MET A 12 -9.01 25.39 13.00
CA MET A 12 -9.46 25.16 11.62
C MET A 12 -10.66 24.23 11.56
N ARG A 13 -10.62 23.13 12.32
CA ARG A 13 -11.73 22.18 12.40
C ARG A 13 -13.00 22.86 12.91
N GLU A 14 -12.91 23.64 13.99
CA GLU A 14 -14.07 24.37 14.51
C GLU A 14 -14.60 25.40 13.51
N PHE A 15 -13.72 26.08 12.77
CA PHE A 15 -14.13 27.01 11.71
C PHE A 15 -14.92 26.31 10.60
N PHE A 16 -14.45 25.15 10.11
CA PHE A 16 -15.18 24.37 9.11
C PHE A 16 -16.53 23.89 9.64
N MET A 17 -16.59 23.42 10.88
CA MET A 17 -17.84 22.96 11.49
C MET A 17 -18.83 24.10 11.75
N LEU A 18 -18.36 25.28 12.14
CA LEU A 18 -19.20 26.47 12.28
C LEU A 18 -19.73 26.91 10.92
N SER A 19 -18.87 26.95 9.90
CA SER A 19 -19.24 27.30 8.53
C SER A 19 -20.30 26.34 7.98
N TYR A 20 -20.11 25.04 8.21
CA TYR A 20 -21.11 24.02 7.88
C TYR A 20 -22.45 24.33 8.56
N LYS A 21 -22.48 24.50 9.88
CA LYS A 21 -23.71 24.80 10.63
C LYS A 21 -24.40 26.08 10.16
N LEU A 22 -23.65 27.15 9.91
CA LEU A 22 -24.20 28.41 9.41
C LEU A 22 -24.80 28.26 8.02
N SER A 23 -24.16 27.49 7.14
CA SER A 23 -24.67 27.24 5.80
C SER A 23 -25.97 26.43 5.77
N GLN A 24 -26.33 25.73 6.86
CA GLN A 24 -27.62 25.03 6.95
C GLN A 24 -28.82 26.00 7.04
N PHE A 25 -28.59 27.28 7.36
CA PHE A 25 -29.61 28.32 7.34
C PHE A 25 -29.79 28.96 5.95
N CYS A 26 -28.93 28.62 4.98
CA CYS A 26 -29.03 29.11 3.60
C CYS A 26 -29.96 28.20 2.78
N PRO A 27 -30.58 28.72 1.71
CA PRO A 27 -31.27 27.88 0.73
C PRO A 27 -30.35 26.78 0.20
N SER A 28 -30.90 25.59 -0.03
CA SER A 28 -30.15 24.46 -0.56
C SER A 28 -29.93 24.65 -2.07
N ASP A 29 -28.92 25.45 -2.41
CA ASP A 29 -28.40 25.58 -3.77
C ASP A 29 -27.08 24.81 -3.94
N GLN A 30 -26.68 24.59 -5.19
CA GLN A 30 -25.48 23.82 -5.53
C GLN A 30 -24.21 24.39 -4.87
N MET A 31 -24.07 25.71 -4.78
CA MET A 31 -22.89 26.35 -4.19
C MET A 31 -22.84 26.13 -2.68
N VAL A 32 -23.99 26.23 -2.00
CA VAL A 32 -24.14 25.93 -0.58
C VAL A 32 -23.82 24.46 -0.30
N LEU A 33 -24.32 23.53 -1.10
CA LEU A 33 -24.02 22.11 -0.95
C LEU A 33 -22.51 21.82 -1.17
N ILE A 34 -21.88 22.43 -2.17
CA ILE A 34 -20.42 22.32 -2.38
C ILE A 34 -19.65 22.83 -1.16
N ALA A 35 -20.07 23.96 -0.59
CA ALA A 35 -19.46 24.52 0.62
C ALA A 35 -19.64 23.59 1.83
N GLN A 36 -20.84 23.06 2.05
CA GLN A 36 -21.14 22.09 3.11
C GLN A 36 -20.30 20.83 2.99
N LYS A 37 -20.27 20.22 1.80
CA LYS A 37 -19.43 19.06 1.46
C LYS A 37 -17.96 19.34 1.82
N THR A 38 -17.43 20.46 1.36
CA THR A 38 -16.03 20.86 1.59
C THR A 38 -15.75 21.03 3.09
N CYS A 39 -16.63 21.71 3.82
CA CYS A 39 -16.46 21.89 5.27
C CYS A 39 -16.43 20.55 6.02
N LEU A 40 -17.32 19.62 5.68
CA LEU A 40 -17.37 18.30 6.32
C LEU A 40 -16.16 17.44 5.96
N LEU A 41 -15.72 17.43 4.70
CA LEU A 41 -14.49 16.73 4.30
C LEU A 41 -13.27 17.26 5.06
N MET A 42 -13.13 18.58 5.15
CA MET A 42 -12.00 19.20 5.83
C MET A 42 -12.03 18.94 7.34
N ALA A 43 -13.19 19.02 7.98
CA ALA A 43 -13.33 18.68 9.40
C ALA A 43 -12.99 17.20 9.65
N SER A 44 -13.45 16.29 8.76
CA SER A 44 -13.19 14.85 8.89
C SER A 44 -11.70 14.54 8.77
N ALA A 45 -11.03 15.18 7.81
CA ALA A 45 -9.59 15.05 7.60
C ALA A 45 -8.79 15.49 8.83
N VAL A 46 -9.18 16.60 9.46
CA VAL A 46 -8.51 17.08 10.68
C VAL A 46 -8.75 16.13 11.84
N ASP A 47 -9.98 15.61 12.02
CA ASP A 47 -10.29 14.66 13.09
C ASP A 47 -9.51 13.35 12.94
N LEU A 48 -9.35 12.84 11.70
CA LEU A 48 -8.51 11.68 11.41
C LEU A 48 -7.04 11.93 11.73
N GLU A 49 -6.50 13.06 11.28
CA GLU A 49 -5.09 13.43 11.50
C GLU A 49 -4.79 13.63 13.00
N GLN A 50 -5.72 14.23 13.75
CA GLN A 50 -5.61 14.31 15.21
C GLN A 50 -5.74 12.93 15.85
N GLY A 51 -6.62 12.06 15.34
CA GLY A 51 -6.79 10.69 15.81
C GLY A 51 -5.52 9.85 15.65
N LYS A 52 -4.71 10.12 14.62
CA LYS A 52 -3.37 9.52 14.44
C LYS A 52 -2.38 9.96 15.53
N LYS A 53 -2.49 11.20 16.00
CA LYS A 53 -1.59 11.84 16.98
C LYS A 53 -2.11 11.80 18.42
N ALA A 54 -3.30 11.21 18.63
CA ALA A 54 -3.96 11.17 19.93
C ALA A 54 -3.08 10.49 20.98
N SER A 55 -3.02 11.08 22.17
CA SER A 55 -2.17 10.56 23.26
C SER A 55 -2.82 9.40 24.01
N THR A 56 -4.14 9.23 23.87
CA THR A 56 -4.90 8.18 24.56
C THR A 56 -5.87 7.46 23.62
N PRO A 57 -6.16 6.17 23.86
CA PRO A 57 -7.18 5.43 23.10
C PRO A 57 -8.58 6.06 23.17
N PHE A 58 -8.91 6.69 24.30
CA PHE A 58 -10.19 7.38 24.47
C PHE A 58 -10.31 8.60 23.54
N GLU A 59 -9.28 9.45 23.53
CA GLU A 59 -9.21 10.61 22.63
C GLU A 59 -9.27 10.18 21.16
N GLN A 60 -8.50 9.15 20.79
CA GLN A 60 -8.54 8.57 19.45
C GLN A 60 -9.96 8.12 19.08
N THR A 61 -10.62 7.36 19.97
CA THR A 61 -11.98 6.85 19.73
C THR A 61 -12.98 7.99 19.56
N MET A 62 -12.88 9.04 20.39
CA MET A 62 -13.72 10.23 20.28
C MET A 62 -13.55 10.91 18.92
N LEU A 63 -12.31 11.12 18.47
CA LEU A 63 -11.99 11.74 17.18
C LEU A 63 -12.48 10.89 16.01
N LEU A 64 -12.26 9.57 16.03
CA LEU A 64 -12.75 8.65 15.00
C LEU A 64 -14.28 8.63 14.91
N ASN A 65 -14.99 8.65 16.05
CA ASN A 65 -16.45 8.75 16.06
C ASN A 65 -16.94 10.08 15.47
N ARG A 66 -16.24 11.17 15.78
CA ARG A 66 -16.57 12.51 15.29
C ARG A 66 -16.34 12.63 13.78
N ALA A 67 -15.25 12.04 13.27
CA ALA A 67 -15.00 11.91 11.84
C ALA A 67 -16.08 11.08 11.15
N LEU A 68 -16.49 9.94 11.74
CA LEU A 68 -17.52 9.08 11.16
C LEU A 68 -18.87 9.79 10.96
N ASP A 69 -19.31 10.55 11.97
CA ASP A 69 -20.53 11.35 11.89
C ASP A 69 -20.46 12.41 10.78
N GLN A 70 -19.30 13.05 10.61
CA GLN A 70 -19.08 14.04 9.55
C GLN A 70 -19.04 13.38 8.17
N ILE A 71 -18.42 12.21 8.03
CA ILE A 71 -18.37 11.41 6.80
C ILE A 71 -19.79 11.02 6.36
N HIS A 72 -20.63 10.56 7.28
CA HIS A 72 -22.02 10.21 6.97
C HIS A 72 -22.82 11.42 6.49
N LYS A 73 -22.74 12.56 7.20
CA LYS A 73 -23.38 13.82 6.77
C LYS A 73 -22.86 14.29 5.41
N CYS A 74 -21.56 14.14 5.16
CA CYS A 74 -20.95 14.53 3.91
C CYS A 74 -21.46 13.66 2.76
N ARG A 75 -21.64 12.35 3.00
CA ARG A 75 -22.21 11.42 2.02
C ARG A 75 -23.66 11.77 1.66
N GLU A 76 -24.48 12.17 2.62
CA GLU A 76 -25.85 12.66 2.36
C GLU A 76 -25.84 13.87 1.42
N ILE A 77 -25.02 14.88 1.75
CA ILE A 77 -24.86 16.09 0.93
C ILE A 77 -24.30 15.75 -0.46
N TRP A 78 -23.35 14.84 -0.52
CA TRP A 78 -22.74 14.40 -1.76
C TRP A 78 -23.74 13.68 -2.67
N ASN A 79 -24.63 12.86 -2.11
CA ASN A 79 -25.71 12.23 -2.88
C ASN A 79 -26.68 13.26 -3.45
N LEU A 80 -27.06 14.28 -2.67
CA LEU A 80 -27.87 15.39 -3.18
C LEU A 80 -27.14 16.19 -4.29
N LEU A 81 -25.84 16.46 -4.11
CA LEU A 81 -25.03 17.14 -5.12
C LEU A 81 -25.02 16.40 -6.45
N LYS A 82 -24.87 15.07 -6.42
CA LYS A 82 -24.86 14.24 -7.64
C LYS A 82 -26.15 14.37 -8.46
N GLU A 83 -27.28 14.75 -7.85
CA GLU A 83 -28.54 15.01 -8.57
C GLU A 83 -28.56 16.38 -9.30
N THR A 84 -27.66 17.29 -8.92
CA THR A 84 -27.63 18.67 -9.43
C THR A 84 -26.74 18.88 -10.65
N GLY A 85 -25.86 17.93 -11.00
CA GLY A 85 -24.94 18.07 -12.13
C GLY A 85 -23.91 16.95 -12.24
N ASP A 86 -22.98 17.08 -13.19
CA ASP A 86 -21.88 16.13 -13.37
C ASP A 86 -20.70 16.48 -12.45
N PHE A 87 -20.35 15.52 -11.59
CA PHE A 87 -19.20 15.60 -10.69
C PHE A 87 -18.26 14.39 -10.83
N SER A 88 -18.20 13.78 -12.02
CA SER A 88 -17.37 12.62 -12.32
C SER A 88 -15.88 12.77 -11.97
N ASN A 89 -15.35 14.00 -11.98
CA ASN A 89 -13.96 14.31 -11.65
C ASN A 89 -13.74 14.72 -10.17
N ASP A 90 -14.79 14.83 -9.37
CA ASP A 90 -14.67 15.26 -7.98
C ASP A 90 -14.09 14.13 -7.11
N PRO A 91 -13.06 14.39 -6.29
CA PRO A 91 -12.45 13.35 -5.47
C PRO A 91 -13.30 12.94 -4.26
N CYS A 92 -14.45 13.58 -4.00
CA CYS A 92 -15.23 13.39 -2.78
C CYS A 92 -15.60 11.93 -2.51
N GLU A 93 -16.09 11.18 -3.50
CA GLU A 93 -16.48 9.77 -3.31
C GLU A 93 -15.27 8.93 -2.85
N LYS A 94 -14.11 9.14 -3.50
CA LYS A 94 -12.85 8.44 -3.15
C LYS A 94 -12.37 8.82 -1.75
N LEU A 95 -12.44 10.11 -1.39
CA LEU A 95 -12.03 10.58 -0.07
C LEU A 95 -12.94 10.01 1.02
N LEU A 96 -14.27 9.99 0.80
CA LEU A 96 -15.22 9.40 1.75
C LEU A 96 -14.98 7.91 1.94
N LEU A 97 -14.70 7.16 0.85
CA LEU A 97 -14.33 5.75 0.93
C LEU A 97 -13.08 5.55 1.78
N LEU A 98 -12.01 6.31 1.52
CA LEU A 98 -10.74 6.19 2.24
C LEU A 98 -10.88 6.59 3.72
N TYR A 99 -11.63 7.65 4.02
CA TYR A 99 -11.87 8.10 5.39
C TYR A 99 -12.71 7.10 6.17
N GLU A 100 -13.77 6.56 5.57
CA GLU A 100 -14.58 5.53 6.22
C GLU A 100 -13.79 4.25 6.45
N PHE A 101 -12.98 3.82 5.46
CA PHE A 101 -12.05 2.70 5.62
C PHE A 101 -11.12 2.92 6.80
N GLU A 102 -10.46 4.08 6.88
CA GLU A 102 -9.53 4.41 7.96
C GLU A 102 -10.22 4.34 9.34
N VAL A 103 -11.41 4.93 9.47
CA VAL A 103 -12.17 4.87 10.73
C VAL A 103 -12.51 3.43 11.09
N LYS A 104 -13.07 2.66 10.14
CA LYS A 104 -13.51 1.27 10.39
C LYS A 104 -12.34 0.38 10.76
N ALA A 105 -11.22 0.51 10.05
CA ALA A 105 -10.00 -0.24 10.33
C ALA A 105 -9.46 0.10 11.73
N LYS A 106 -9.29 1.39 12.06
CA LYS A 106 -8.74 1.80 13.36
C LYS A 106 -9.64 1.49 14.55
N LYS A 107 -10.94 1.37 14.33
CA LYS A 107 -11.91 0.95 15.35
C LYS A 107 -12.10 -0.57 15.46
N ASN A 108 -11.47 -1.36 14.59
CA ASN A 108 -11.78 -2.78 14.43
C ASN A 108 -13.30 -3.02 14.27
N ASP A 109 -13.92 -2.23 13.39
CA ASP A 109 -15.36 -2.23 13.16
C ASP A 109 -15.81 -3.57 12.53
N PRO A 110 -16.81 -4.27 13.09
CA PRO A 110 -17.28 -5.57 12.56
C PRO A 110 -17.77 -5.54 11.12
N SER A 111 -18.13 -4.36 10.60
CA SER A 111 -18.59 -4.19 9.22
C SER A 111 -17.47 -3.96 8.21
N LEU A 112 -16.20 -3.90 8.64
CA LEU A 112 -15.04 -3.61 7.77
C LEU A 112 -14.96 -4.56 6.57
N ASP A 113 -15.13 -5.86 6.79
CA ASP A 113 -15.04 -6.85 5.71
C ASP A 113 -16.18 -6.67 4.70
N THR A 114 -17.41 -6.46 5.17
CA THR A 114 -18.58 -6.24 4.31
C THR A 114 -18.44 -4.95 3.50
N PHE A 115 -17.92 -3.89 4.13
CA PHE A 115 -17.60 -2.64 3.46
C PHE A 115 -16.57 -2.87 2.34
N LEU A 116 -15.47 -3.58 2.63
CA LEU A 116 -14.43 -3.84 1.65
C LEU A 116 -14.89 -4.73 0.49
N GLU A 117 -15.78 -5.71 0.72
CA GLU A 117 -16.35 -6.50 -0.36
C GLU A 117 -17.03 -5.62 -1.41
N SER A 118 -17.73 -4.55 -1.01
CA SER A 118 -18.30 -3.59 -1.97
C SER A 118 -17.22 -2.87 -2.82
N VAL A 119 -16.10 -2.50 -2.20
CA VAL A 119 -14.94 -1.88 -2.88
C VAL A 119 -14.26 -2.88 -3.82
N TRP A 120 -14.21 -4.17 -3.44
CA TRP A 120 -13.64 -5.23 -4.26
C TRP A 120 -14.43 -5.52 -5.52
N GLN A 121 -15.76 -5.36 -5.48
CA GLN A 121 -16.62 -5.57 -6.63
C GLN A 121 -16.72 -4.34 -7.55
N GLU A 122 -16.19 -3.19 -7.16
CA GLU A 122 -16.24 -1.99 -7.98
C GLU A 122 -15.32 -2.11 -9.23
N PRO A 123 -15.85 -2.03 -10.46
CA PRO A 123 -15.08 -2.27 -11.67
C PRO A 123 -14.06 -1.17 -11.98
N ASN A 124 -14.34 0.07 -11.56
CA ASN A 124 -13.57 1.25 -11.93
C ASN A 124 -12.67 1.77 -10.79
N VAL A 125 -12.33 0.91 -9.81
CA VAL A 125 -11.43 1.32 -8.73
C VAL A 125 -10.03 1.64 -9.29
N GLU A 126 -9.48 2.78 -8.88
CA GLU A 126 -8.15 3.19 -9.29
C GLU A 126 -7.06 2.47 -8.50
N SER A 127 -5.95 2.15 -9.16
CA SER A 127 -4.77 1.57 -8.50
C SER A 127 -4.29 2.42 -7.32
N LYS A 128 -4.32 3.75 -7.45
CA LYS A 128 -3.93 4.69 -6.39
C LYS A 128 -4.83 4.58 -5.16
N THR A 129 -6.14 4.37 -5.34
CA THR A 129 -7.07 4.18 -4.22
C THR A 129 -6.73 2.89 -3.47
N LEU A 130 -6.45 1.80 -4.19
CA LEU A 130 -6.04 0.53 -3.60
C LEU A 130 -4.70 0.65 -2.85
N GLU A 131 -3.72 1.35 -3.43
CA GLU A 131 -2.44 1.63 -2.76
C GLU A 131 -2.65 2.42 -1.45
N MET A 132 -3.55 3.41 -1.45
CA MET A 132 -3.90 4.14 -0.22
C MET A 132 -4.61 3.26 0.82
N ILE A 133 -5.53 2.38 0.40
CA ILE A 133 -6.14 1.38 1.29
C ILE A 133 -5.05 0.50 1.93
N ALA A 134 -4.08 0.03 1.13
CA ALA A 134 -2.99 -0.78 1.65
C ALA A 134 -2.12 -0.04 2.67
N SER A 135 -1.79 1.22 2.41
CA SER A 135 -1.06 2.06 3.37
C SER A 135 -1.85 2.25 4.67
N LEU A 136 -3.12 2.64 4.56
CA LEU A 136 -4.00 2.87 5.71
C LEU A 136 -4.24 1.59 6.53
N ALA A 137 -4.31 0.42 5.86
CA ALA A 137 -4.46 -0.88 6.52
C ALA A 137 -3.25 -1.21 7.41
N MET A 138 -2.05 -0.79 7.01
CA MET A 138 -0.81 -1.02 7.76
C MET A 138 -0.52 0.06 8.81
N GLU A 139 -1.27 1.17 8.82
CA GLU A 139 -1.13 2.19 9.85
C GLU A 139 -1.56 1.66 11.23
N THR A 140 -0.83 2.05 12.27
CA THR A 140 -1.26 1.83 13.65
C THR A 140 -2.47 2.71 13.99
N PRO A 141 -3.44 2.23 14.79
CA PRO A 141 -3.50 0.93 15.46
C PRO A 141 -4.10 -0.23 14.62
N ALA A 142 -4.49 0.00 13.36
CA ALA A 142 -5.26 -0.96 12.57
C ALA A 142 -4.48 -2.25 12.25
N CYS A 143 -3.32 -2.13 11.59
CA CYS A 143 -2.43 -3.23 11.21
C CYS A 143 -3.16 -4.49 10.66
N TYR A 144 -3.67 -4.40 9.42
CA TYR A 144 -4.30 -5.50 8.67
C TYR A 144 -3.48 -5.90 7.42
N PRO A 145 -2.45 -6.75 7.56
CA PRO A 145 -1.60 -7.14 6.44
C PRO A 145 -2.32 -7.89 5.32
N SER A 146 -3.36 -8.68 5.63
CA SER A 146 -4.17 -9.40 4.63
C SER A 146 -4.96 -8.45 3.72
N ILE A 147 -5.52 -7.37 4.28
CA ILE A 147 -6.21 -6.31 3.53
C ILE A 147 -5.21 -5.57 2.65
N ALA A 148 -4.06 -5.20 3.21
CA ALA A 148 -2.99 -4.55 2.46
C ALA A 148 -2.50 -5.41 1.29
N LEU A 149 -2.32 -6.71 1.51
CA LEU A 149 -1.92 -7.66 0.50
C LEU A 149 -2.96 -7.76 -0.63
N LYS A 150 -4.24 -7.93 -0.30
CA LYS A 150 -5.34 -8.00 -1.30
C LYS A 150 -5.39 -6.73 -2.14
N ALA A 151 -5.27 -5.56 -1.51
CA ALA A 151 -5.28 -4.27 -2.19
C ALA A 151 -4.07 -4.08 -3.13
N LEU A 152 -2.86 -4.40 -2.68
CA LEU A 152 -1.64 -4.29 -3.50
C LEU A 152 -1.63 -5.26 -4.69
N LYS A 153 -2.08 -6.51 -4.51
CA LYS A 153 -2.22 -7.47 -5.62
C LYS A 153 -3.14 -6.93 -6.72
N ARG A 154 -4.28 -6.36 -6.33
CA ARG A 154 -5.23 -5.75 -7.28
C ARG A 154 -4.70 -4.45 -7.89
N ALA A 155 -3.98 -3.63 -7.15
CA ALA A 155 -3.33 -2.43 -7.69
C ALA A 155 -2.29 -2.80 -8.76
N LEU A 156 -1.50 -3.83 -8.50
CA LEU A 156 -0.46 -4.33 -9.41
C LEU A 156 -1.06 -4.85 -10.72
N SER A 157 -2.16 -5.62 -10.66
CA SER A 157 -2.82 -6.11 -11.87
C SER A 157 -3.38 -4.96 -12.72
N LEU A 158 -3.91 -3.90 -12.10
CA LEU A 158 -4.37 -2.70 -12.81
C LEU A 158 -3.24 -1.92 -13.47
N HIS A 159 -2.02 -1.94 -12.92
CA HIS A 159 -0.87 -1.32 -13.58
C HIS A 159 -0.43 -2.08 -14.82
N LYS A 160 -0.56 -3.42 -14.85
CA LYS A 160 -0.20 -4.27 -16.01
C LYS A 160 -1.15 -4.12 -17.21
N VAL A 161 -2.43 -3.81 -17.00
CA VAL A 161 -3.46 -3.77 -18.06
C VAL A 161 -3.46 -2.46 -18.86
N LYS A 162 -2.87 -1.37 -18.35
CA LYS A 162 -2.93 -0.05 -18.99
C LYS A 162 -2.14 -0.02 -20.30
N GLU A 163 -2.73 0.55 -21.36
CA GLU A 163 -2.16 0.69 -22.71
C GLU A 163 -0.73 1.28 -22.73
N SER A 164 -0.40 2.10 -21.73
CA SER A 164 0.97 2.48 -21.40
C SER A 164 1.24 2.27 -19.92
N VAL A 165 2.10 1.31 -19.59
CA VAL A 165 2.45 1.02 -18.20
C VAL A 165 3.33 2.14 -17.66
N ASN A 166 2.89 2.78 -16.58
CA ASN A 166 3.73 3.72 -15.85
C ASN A 166 4.74 2.95 -14.99
N ILE A 167 5.97 2.84 -15.50
CA ILE A 167 7.06 2.05 -14.90
C ILE A 167 7.33 2.45 -13.45
N LEU A 168 7.30 3.75 -13.12
CA LEU A 168 7.55 4.24 -11.76
C LEU A 168 6.45 3.82 -10.78
N LYS A 169 5.19 3.88 -11.21
CA LYS A 169 4.06 3.43 -10.37
C LYS A 169 4.06 1.92 -10.21
N TYR A 170 4.41 1.19 -11.27
CA TYR A 170 4.57 -0.26 -11.20
C TYR A 170 5.67 -0.65 -10.22
N SER A 171 6.86 -0.04 -10.33
CA SER A 171 7.99 -0.33 -9.45
C SER A 171 7.67 -0.02 -7.99
N GLN A 172 7.00 1.10 -7.71
CA GLN A 172 6.56 1.46 -6.37
C GLN A 172 5.54 0.46 -5.80
N CYS A 173 4.59 0.00 -6.63
CA CYS A 173 3.61 -1.00 -6.22
C CYS A 173 4.27 -2.36 -5.92
N VAL A 174 5.23 -2.80 -6.75
CA VAL A 174 6.03 -4.01 -6.52
C VAL A 174 6.85 -3.89 -5.24
N HIS A 175 7.50 -2.75 -5.02
CA HIS A 175 8.26 -2.47 -3.80
C HIS A 175 7.38 -2.62 -2.56
N ASN A 176 6.22 -1.96 -2.53
CA ASN A 176 5.30 -2.02 -1.39
C ASN A 176 4.79 -3.46 -1.15
N LEU A 177 4.46 -4.19 -2.21
CA LEU A 177 4.01 -5.58 -2.12
C LEU A 177 5.10 -6.50 -1.55
N ILE A 178 6.32 -6.41 -2.08
CA ILE A 178 7.44 -7.24 -1.62
C ILE A 178 7.86 -6.86 -0.21
N ASN A 179 7.86 -5.57 0.14
CA ASN A 179 8.21 -5.14 1.48
C ASN A 179 7.20 -5.61 2.54
N LEU A 180 5.92 -5.75 2.15
CA LEU A 180 4.88 -6.37 2.99
C LEU A 180 5.12 -7.88 3.18
N LEU A 181 5.47 -8.58 2.11
CA LEU A 181 5.63 -10.05 2.10
C LEU A 181 6.97 -10.52 2.67
N VAL A 182 8.02 -9.71 2.51
CA VAL A 182 9.40 -10.00 2.90
C VAL A 182 9.96 -8.80 3.68
N PRO A 183 9.52 -8.60 4.94
CA PRO A 183 10.03 -7.55 5.79
C PRO A 183 11.54 -7.75 6.08
N ASP A 184 12.22 -6.72 6.59
CA ASP A 184 13.67 -6.79 6.88
C ASP A 184 14.05 -7.77 8.01
N ARG A 185 13.06 -8.25 8.78
CA ARG A 185 13.21 -9.32 9.77
C ARG A 185 12.80 -10.65 9.15
N ALA A 186 13.28 -11.78 9.71
CA ALA A 186 12.90 -13.13 9.30
C ALA A 186 11.40 -13.22 8.94
N PRO A 187 11.04 -13.91 7.83
CA PRO A 187 9.66 -13.97 7.35
C PRO A 187 8.75 -14.42 8.51
N GLY A 188 7.91 -13.49 8.98
CA GLY A 188 6.88 -13.75 10.00
C GLY A 188 5.67 -14.46 9.38
N GLU A 189 4.72 -14.87 10.23
CA GLU A 189 3.49 -15.61 9.88
C GLU A 189 3.04 -15.43 8.42
N GLU A 190 3.10 -16.52 7.64
CA GLU A 190 3.00 -16.51 6.18
C GLU A 190 1.65 -15.93 5.72
N LEU A 191 1.67 -14.67 5.29
CA LEU A 191 0.55 -14.02 4.59
C LEU A 191 0.29 -14.65 3.21
N CYS A 192 1.30 -15.32 2.66
CA CYS A 192 1.36 -15.79 1.29
C CYS A 192 2.38 -16.94 1.20
N PRO A 193 2.12 -18.00 0.41
CA PRO A 193 3.11 -19.06 0.17
C PRO A 193 4.38 -18.51 -0.47
N LEU A 194 5.54 -19.07 -0.11
CA LEU A 194 6.84 -18.61 -0.62
C LEU A 194 6.94 -18.67 -2.16
N GLU A 195 6.31 -19.67 -2.78
CA GLU A 195 6.24 -19.82 -4.24
C GLU A 195 5.50 -18.66 -4.91
N GLU A 196 4.44 -18.15 -4.28
CA GLU A 196 3.72 -16.99 -4.78
C GLU A 196 4.57 -15.72 -4.65
N ILE A 197 5.34 -15.59 -3.55
CA ILE A 197 6.28 -14.49 -3.37
C ILE A 197 7.36 -14.54 -4.46
N LEU A 198 7.94 -15.71 -4.72
CA LEU A 198 8.93 -15.92 -5.78
C LEU A 198 8.37 -15.49 -7.15
N GLY A 199 7.12 -15.83 -7.44
CA GLY A 199 6.41 -15.42 -8.66
C GLY A 199 6.38 -13.90 -8.86
N TYR A 200 6.20 -13.10 -7.80
CA TYR A 200 6.25 -11.63 -7.93
C TYR A 200 7.64 -11.10 -8.29
N PHE A 201 8.70 -11.73 -7.80
CA PHE A 201 10.06 -11.36 -8.22
C PHE A 201 10.33 -11.79 -9.66
N GLU A 202 9.90 -12.99 -10.08
CA GLU A 202 10.05 -13.45 -11.46
C GLU A 202 9.31 -12.55 -12.45
N ASP A 203 8.08 -12.16 -12.11
CA ASP A 203 7.29 -11.17 -12.84
C ASP A 203 8.04 -9.83 -12.95
N ALA A 204 8.68 -9.38 -11.86
CA ALA A 204 9.45 -8.15 -11.87
C ALA A 204 10.67 -8.25 -12.81
N VAL A 205 11.44 -9.35 -12.78
CA VAL A 205 12.54 -9.58 -13.73
C VAL A 205 12.03 -9.57 -15.17
N SER A 206 10.94 -10.28 -15.44
CA SER A 206 10.34 -10.31 -16.79
C SER A 206 9.91 -8.92 -17.25
N PHE A 207 9.31 -8.13 -16.36
CA PHE A 207 8.90 -6.76 -16.65
C PHE A 207 10.10 -5.86 -16.96
N ILE A 208 11.15 -5.90 -16.13
CA ILE A 208 12.38 -5.12 -16.32
C ILE A 208 13.05 -5.47 -17.66
N SER A 209 13.03 -6.75 -18.05
CA SER A 209 13.58 -7.22 -19.33
C SER A 209 12.87 -6.64 -20.56
N GLN A 210 11.59 -6.31 -20.44
CA GLN A 210 10.74 -5.85 -21.54
C GLN A 210 10.60 -4.33 -21.60
N HIS A 211 10.98 -3.62 -20.53
CA HIS A 211 10.74 -2.19 -20.38
C HIS A 211 12.00 -1.43 -19.95
N GLU A 212 12.48 -0.53 -20.81
CA GLU A 212 13.56 0.40 -20.46
C GLU A 212 13.08 1.47 -19.45
N GLY A 213 14.00 1.96 -18.62
CA GLY A 213 13.71 3.06 -17.68
C GLY A 213 13.19 2.61 -16.31
N TYR A 214 13.25 1.32 -15.98
CA TYR A 214 13.01 0.86 -14.61
C TYR A 214 14.06 1.44 -13.65
N PRO A 215 13.67 1.95 -12.46
CA PRO A 215 14.62 2.57 -11.54
C PRO A 215 15.73 1.61 -11.10
N GLU A 216 16.98 1.97 -11.38
CA GLU A 216 18.13 1.11 -11.10
C GLU A 216 18.27 0.76 -9.61
N MET A 217 17.92 1.69 -8.73
CA MET A 217 17.90 1.47 -7.28
C MET A 217 16.87 0.42 -6.85
N GLU A 218 15.74 0.32 -7.55
CA GLU A 218 14.72 -0.70 -7.28
C GLU A 218 15.18 -2.08 -7.76
N VAL A 219 15.90 -2.16 -8.90
CA VAL A 219 16.53 -3.41 -9.36
C VAL A 219 17.54 -3.90 -8.31
N LEU A 220 18.39 -3.00 -7.79
CA LEU A 220 19.36 -3.31 -6.76
C LEU A 220 18.68 -3.79 -5.47
N TRP A 221 17.60 -3.13 -5.06
CA TRP A 221 16.84 -3.52 -3.87
C TRP A 221 16.22 -4.91 -4.03
N LEU A 222 15.62 -5.24 -5.19
CA LEU A 222 15.09 -6.58 -5.50
C LEU A 222 16.18 -7.65 -5.51
N MET A 223 17.35 -7.34 -6.07
CA MET A 223 18.53 -8.22 -6.05
C MET A 223 18.94 -8.55 -4.60
N ILE A 224 19.10 -7.53 -3.76
CA ILE A 224 19.52 -7.72 -2.36
C ILE A 224 18.44 -8.48 -1.56
N LYS A 225 17.17 -8.13 -1.74
CA LYS A 225 16.06 -8.83 -1.07
C LYS A 225 16.00 -10.31 -1.44
N SER A 226 16.02 -10.63 -2.73
CA SER A 226 16.01 -12.02 -3.20
C SER A 226 17.25 -12.82 -2.73
N TRP A 227 18.43 -12.20 -2.75
CA TRP A 227 19.65 -12.80 -2.20
C TRP A 227 19.51 -13.12 -0.71
N ASN A 228 19.03 -12.17 0.09
CA ASN A 228 18.84 -12.35 1.54
C ASN A 228 17.84 -13.47 1.87
N VAL A 229 16.73 -13.56 1.10
CA VAL A 229 15.80 -14.69 1.21
C VAL A 229 16.51 -16.00 0.90
N GLY A 230 17.32 -16.06 -0.16
CA GLY A 230 18.12 -17.24 -0.50
C GLY A 230 19.08 -17.68 0.61
N ILE A 231 19.80 -16.74 1.22
CA ILE A 231 20.69 -17.02 2.36
C ILE A 231 19.90 -17.52 3.59
N PHE A 232 18.71 -16.98 3.85
CA PHE A 232 17.84 -17.48 4.92
C PHE A 232 17.33 -18.90 4.62
N MET A 233 16.99 -19.21 3.37
CA MET A 233 16.60 -20.57 2.98
C MET A 233 17.78 -21.55 3.11
N TYR A 234 19.00 -21.10 2.79
CA TYR A 234 20.21 -21.89 2.98
C TYR A 234 20.45 -22.20 4.47
N SER A 235 20.32 -21.19 5.35
CA SER A 235 20.52 -21.37 6.80
C SER A 235 19.47 -22.29 7.43
N THR A 236 18.28 -22.39 6.83
CA THR A 236 17.21 -23.34 7.21
C THR A 236 17.32 -24.70 6.50
N ARG A 237 18.45 -24.99 5.84
CA ARG A 237 18.75 -26.25 5.10
C ARG A 237 17.81 -26.52 3.92
N LYS A 238 17.07 -25.52 3.42
CA LYS A 238 16.24 -25.62 2.22
C LYS A 238 17.08 -25.30 0.97
N PHE A 239 18.03 -26.17 0.66
CA PHE A 239 19.07 -25.94 -0.36
C PHE A 239 18.53 -25.66 -1.77
N VAL A 240 17.58 -26.45 -2.25
CA VAL A 240 16.95 -26.25 -3.57
C VAL A 240 16.24 -24.89 -3.65
N THR A 241 15.53 -24.51 -2.58
CA THR A 241 14.85 -23.21 -2.51
C THR A 241 15.86 -22.06 -2.41
N ALA A 242 16.95 -22.25 -1.67
CA ALA A 242 18.04 -21.28 -1.57
C ALA A 242 18.68 -21.00 -2.93
N GLU A 243 19.00 -22.04 -3.70
CA GLU A 243 19.55 -21.90 -5.04
C GLU A 243 18.61 -21.10 -5.96
N LYS A 244 17.31 -21.40 -5.94
CA LYS A 244 16.31 -20.66 -6.73
C LYS A 244 16.31 -19.16 -6.41
N TRP A 245 16.31 -18.79 -5.13
CA TRP A 245 16.30 -17.39 -4.70
C TRP A 245 17.63 -16.67 -5.01
N CYS A 246 18.77 -17.32 -4.79
CA CYS A 246 20.07 -16.75 -5.13
C CYS A 246 20.27 -16.64 -6.65
N GLY A 247 19.80 -17.61 -7.43
CA GLY A 247 19.82 -17.56 -8.90
C GLY A 247 18.93 -16.44 -9.43
N LEU A 248 17.77 -16.21 -8.81
CA LEU A 248 16.92 -15.06 -9.11
C LEU A 248 17.62 -13.72 -8.85
N ALA A 249 18.37 -13.60 -7.75
CA ALA A 249 19.18 -12.40 -7.49
C ALA A 249 20.21 -12.17 -8.60
N MET A 250 20.87 -13.22 -9.09
CA MET A 250 21.80 -13.10 -10.23
C MET A 250 21.11 -12.61 -11.51
N ARG A 251 19.83 -12.94 -11.73
CA ARG A 251 19.08 -12.39 -12.87
C ARG A 251 18.83 -10.88 -12.74
N PHE A 252 18.60 -10.36 -11.53
CA PHE A 252 18.49 -8.91 -11.32
C PHE A 252 19.81 -8.18 -11.55
N LEU A 253 20.95 -8.81 -11.20
CA LEU A 253 22.29 -8.25 -11.44
C LEU A 253 22.52 -7.93 -12.93
N ASP A 254 21.97 -8.74 -13.84
CA ASP A 254 22.09 -8.50 -15.28
C ASP A 254 21.34 -7.26 -15.77
N HIS A 255 20.35 -6.81 -15.00
CA HIS A 255 19.58 -5.60 -15.28
C HIS A 255 20.10 -4.36 -14.54
N LEU A 256 21.15 -4.48 -13.73
CA LEU A 256 21.85 -3.29 -13.23
C LEU A 256 22.58 -2.62 -14.41
N GLY A 257 22.42 -1.32 -14.53
CA GLY A 257 23.07 -0.51 -15.55
C GLY A 257 24.45 -0.05 -15.07
N SER A 258 24.52 1.18 -14.58
CA SER A 258 25.74 1.78 -14.06
C SER A 258 26.29 1.08 -12.80
N LEU A 259 25.40 0.56 -11.96
CA LEU A 259 25.72 -0.08 -10.69
C LEU A 259 26.27 -1.50 -10.87
N LYS A 260 26.05 -2.17 -12.01
CA LYS A 260 26.50 -3.56 -12.22
C LYS A 260 27.97 -3.75 -11.90
N ARG A 261 28.82 -2.83 -12.36
CA ARG A 261 30.28 -2.84 -12.15
C ARG A 261 30.70 -2.88 -10.68
N ASN A 262 29.86 -2.37 -9.77
CA ASN A 262 30.15 -2.34 -8.34
C ASN A 262 29.83 -3.68 -7.64
N TYR A 263 28.89 -4.46 -8.20
CA TYR A 263 28.36 -5.67 -7.56
C TYR A 263 28.74 -6.97 -8.27
N GLU A 264 29.00 -6.94 -9.58
CA GLU A 264 29.14 -8.13 -10.41
C GLU A 264 30.22 -9.11 -9.93
N THR A 265 31.44 -8.62 -9.69
CA THR A 265 32.55 -9.46 -9.21
C THR A 265 32.22 -10.11 -7.87
N GLN A 266 31.65 -9.34 -6.94
CA GLN A 266 31.33 -9.83 -5.60
C GLN A 266 30.19 -10.85 -5.63
N MET A 267 29.12 -10.57 -6.37
CA MET A 267 27.95 -11.44 -6.48
C MET A 267 28.29 -12.76 -7.16
N ASN A 268 29.06 -12.73 -8.26
CA ASN A 268 29.52 -13.96 -8.92
C ASN A 268 30.40 -14.82 -8.01
N PHE A 269 31.32 -14.19 -7.27
CA PHE A 269 32.15 -14.91 -6.29
C PHE A 269 31.32 -15.56 -5.19
N LEU A 270 30.34 -14.84 -4.63
CA LEU A 270 29.46 -15.36 -3.60
C LEU A 270 28.56 -16.49 -4.12
N TYR A 271 28.04 -16.35 -5.34
CA TYR A 271 27.19 -17.36 -5.96
C TYR A 271 27.96 -18.66 -6.23
N ASN A 272 29.20 -18.56 -6.73
CA ASN A 272 30.06 -19.73 -6.93
C ASN A 272 30.36 -20.45 -5.61
N LYS A 273 30.65 -19.69 -4.54
CA LYS A 273 30.84 -20.27 -3.20
C LYS A 273 29.59 -20.97 -2.68
N LEU A 274 28.41 -20.39 -2.94
CA LEU A 274 27.14 -21.00 -2.58
C LEU A 274 26.93 -22.31 -3.35
N ALA A 275 27.13 -22.32 -4.67
CA ALA A 275 27.01 -23.52 -5.50
C ALA A 275 27.94 -24.65 -5.04
N GLU A 276 29.20 -24.34 -4.74
CA GLU A 276 30.15 -25.31 -4.16
C GLU A 276 29.66 -25.87 -2.82
N ALA A 277 29.10 -25.02 -1.95
CA ALA A 277 28.57 -25.44 -0.65
C ALA A 277 27.31 -26.29 -0.79
N LEU A 278 26.43 -25.96 -1.73
CA LEU A 278 25.23 -26.73 -2.05
C LEU A 278 25.60 -28.14 -2.54
N HIS A 279 26.54 -28.27 -3.49
CA HIS A 279 27.02 -29.58 -3.96
C HIS A 279 27.62 -30.45 -2.86
N LYS A 280 28.37 -29.85 -1.92
CA LYS A 280 28.93 -30.58 -0.77
C LYS A 280 27.84 -31.07 0.19
N ASN A 281 26.78 -30.29 0.39
CA ASN A 281 25.71 -30.66 1.31
C ASN A 281 24.69 -31.63 0.68
N GLU A 282 24.47 -31.55 -0.63
CA GLU A 282 23.68 -32.55 -1.35
C GLU A 282 24.35 -33.93 -1.26
N SER A 283 25.66 -34.00 -1.50
CA SER A 283 26.41 -35.26 -1.39
C SER A 283 26.46 -35.83 0.04
N SER A 284 26.40 -34.99 1.09
CA SER A 284 26.30 -35.49 2.47
C SER A 284 24.93 -36.04 2.83
N VAL A 285 23.84 -35.49 2.27
CA VAL A 285 22.46 -35.98 2.52
C VAL A 285 22.25 -37.38 1.90
N PHE A 286 22.90 -37.68 0.78
CA PHE A 286 22.87 -39.01 0.16
C PHE A 286 23.74 -40.07 0.85
N HIS A 287 24.58 -39.69 1.83
CA HIS A 287 25.45 -40.60 2.57
C HIS A 287 24.95 -40.91 3.99
N GLU A 288 23.78 -40.40 4.39
CA GLU A 288 23.13 -40.66 5.69
C GLU A 288 21.88 -41.57 5.62
N GLU A 289 21.64 -42.28 4.50
CA GLU A 289 20.65 -43.37 4.39
C GLU A 289 21.26 -44.76 4.56
#